data_AF-A0A965XZT9-F1
#
_entry.id   AF-A0A965XZT9-F1
#
_cell.length_a   1.000
_cell.length_b   1.000
_cell.length_c   1.000
_cell.angle_alpha   90.00
_cell.angle_beta   90.00
_cell.angle_gamma   90.00
#
_symmetry.space_group_name_H-M   'P 1'
#
loop_
_entity.id
_entity.type
_entity.pdbx_description
1 polymer ?
#
loop_
_entity_poly.entity_id
_entity_poly.type
_entity_poly.pdbx_seq_one_letter_code
_entity_poly.pdbx_strand_id
1 'polypeptide(L)'
;MKNLSIKQRVTLYYAAVFLLITGLVIGGFYAAFGYQTNQVSQLSLERAVKNAFDFIETPGDWLEISPDFDFYVDDVTLLVYGPEGTLMLGHEPQSFPQNTALRSDEHQSIDTTLDQWQVYDLYT
;
A
#
# COMPACT_ATOMS: atom_id res chain seq x y z
N MET A 1 5.37 -49.58 -19.02
CA MET A 1 5.49 -48.95 -17.69
C MET A 1 6.88 -49.27 -17.17
N LYS A 2 7.76 -48.28 -17.01
CA LYS A 2 9.18 -48.52 -16.70
C LYS A 2 9.32 -48.93 -15.24
N ASN A 3 9.83 -50.14 -14.99
CA ASN A 3 10.00 -50.69 -13.66
C ASN A 3 11.13 -49.94 -12.94
N LEU A 4 10.77 -48.87 -12.22
CA LEU A 4 11.70 -48.10 -11.40
C LEU A 4 12.32 -49.01 -10.35
N SER A 5 13.65 -48.99 -10.26
CA SER A 5 14.39 -49.70 -9.21
C SER A 5 13.95 -49.20 -7.84
N ILE A 6 13.99 -50.07 -6.82
CA ILE A 6 13.61 -49.77 -5.44
C ILE A 6 14.29 -48.48 -4.95
N LYS A 7 15.57 -48.28 -5.31
CA LYS A 7 16.32 -47.06 -4.98
C LYS A 7 15.67 -45.79 -5.56
N GLN A 8 15.23 -45.83 -6.81
CA GLN A 8 14.59 -44.68 -7.47
C GLN A 8 13.21 -44.37 -6.90
N ARG A 9 12.44 -45.39 -6.50
CA ARG A 9 11.14 -45.18 -5.82
C ARG A 9 11.33 -44.46 -4.48
N VAL A 10 12.33 -44.87 -3.72
CA VAL A 10 12.67 -44.24 -2.43
C VAL A 10 13.13 -42.80 -2.63
N THR A 11 14.02 -42.54 -3.58
CA THR A 11 14.44 -41.16 -3.93
C THR A 11 13.27 -40.29 -4.36
N LEU A 12 12.36 -40.82 -5.19
CA LEU A 12 11.18 -40.09 -5.65
C LEU A 12 10.26 -39.72 -4.48
N TYR A 13 10.11 -40.62 -3.49
CA TYR A 13 9.31 -40.36 -2.31
C TYR A 13 9.89 -39.22 -1.46
N TYR A 14 11.20 -39.26 -1.19
CA TYR A 14 11.86 -38.18 -0.47
C TYR A 14 11.80 -36.85 -1.23
N ALA A 15 11.98 -36.87 -2.55
CA ALA A 15 11.86 -35.67 -3.39
C ALA A 15 10.43 -35.11 -3.36
N ALA A 16 9.40 -35.96 -3.39
CA ALA A 16 8.00 -35.53 -3.32
C ALA A 16 7.67 -34.90 -1.96
N VAL A 17 8.12 -35.50 -0.86
CA VAL A 17 7.96 -34.93 0.49
C VAL A 17 8.68 -33.59 0.60
N PHE A 18 9.90 -33.49 0.06
CA PHE A 18 10.66 -32.25 0.06
C PHE A 18 9.97 -31.13 -0.73
N LEU A 19 9.42 -31.44 -1.90
CA LEU A 19 8.63 -30.49 -2.70
C LEU A 19 7.38 -30.05 -1.96
N LEU A 20 6.70 -30.97 -1.26
CA LEU A 20 5.50 -30.67 -0.49
C LEU A 20 5.82 -29.69 0.66
N ILE A 21 6.87 -29.96 1.43
CA ILE A 21 7.34 -29.07 2.51
C ILE A 21 7.73 -27.70 1.94
N THR A 22 8.49 -27.69 0.83
CA THR A 22 8.91 -26.44 0.18
C THR A 22 7.70 -25.62 -0.29
N GLY A 23 6.69 -26.27 -0.87
CA GLY A 23 5.45 -25.62 -1.29
C GLY A 23 4.67 -25.02 -0.12
N LEU A 24 4.61 -25.71 1.02
CA LEU A 24 3.97 -25.19 2.23
C LEU A 24 4.70 -23.98 2.79
N VAL A 25 6.04 -23.99 2.80
CA VAL A 25 6.84 -22.85 3.24
C VAL A 25 6.60 -21.64 2.33
N ILE A 26 6.69 -21.82 1.01
CA ILE A 26 6.45 -20.75 0.04
C ILE A 26 5.02 -20.22 0.15
N GLY A 27 4.02 -21.11 0.26
CA GLY A 27 2.62 -20.72 0.45
C GLY A 27 2.39 -19.93 1.73
N GLY A 28 3.05 -20.33 2.83
CA GLY A 28 3.03 -19.59 4.09
C GLY A 28 3.62 -18.19 3.97
N PHE A 29 4.79 -18.08 3.31
CA PHE A 29 5.39 -16.76 3.02
C PHE A 29 4.47 -15.89 2.17
N TYR A 30 3.89 -16.43 1.10
CA TYR A 30 2.99 -15.69 0.22
C TYR A 30 1.76 -15.16 0.97
N ALA A 31 1.15 -16.00 1.82
CA ALA A 31 0.04 -15.58 2.67
C ALA A 31 0.46 -14.47 3.64
N ALA A 32 1.61 -14.61 4.30
CA ALA A 32 2.12 -13.60 5.22
C ALA A 32 2.39 -12.25 4.53
N PHE A 33 2.99 -12.26 3.33
CA PHE A 33 3.21 -11.05 2.55
C PHE A 33 1.90 -10.35 2.16
N GLY A 34 0.89 -11.10 1.72
CA GLY A 34 -0.41 -10.54 1.33
C GLY A 34 -1.14 -9.82 2.48
N TYR A 35 -1.07 -10.39 3.70
CA TYR A 35 -1.66 -9.75 4.88
C TYR A 35 -0.82 -8.56 5.39
N GLN A 36 0.51 -8.66 5.34
CA GLN A 36 1.40 -7.62 5.85
C GLN A 36 1.36 -6.37 4.97
N THR A 37 1.34 -6.51 3.64
CA THR A 37 1.36 -5.37 2.70
C THR A 37 0.18 -4.44 2.91
N ASN A 38 -1.05 -4.96 3.01
CA ASN A 38 -2.23 -4.09 3.10
C ASN A 38 -2.32 -3.38 4.46
N GLN A 39 -2.05 -4.08 5.56
CA GLN A 39 -2.17 -3.52 6.91
C GLN A 39 -1.05 -2.52 7.22
N VAL A 40 0.19 -2.83 6.82
CA VAL A 40 1.32 -1.91 7.02
C VAL A 40 1.17 -0.68 6.15
N SER A 41 0.73 -0.81 4.89
CA SER A 41 0.50 0.33 4.02
C SER A 41 -0.61 1.24 4.54
N GLN A 42 -1.71 0.69 5.08
CA GLN A 42 -2.78 1.50 5.68
C GLN A 42 -2.31 2.25 6.93
N LEU A 43 -1.58 1.59 7.83
CA LEU A 43 -1.04 2.22 9.03
C LEU A 43 0.03 3.26 8.72
N SER A 44 0.84 3.04 7.68
CA SER A 44 1.84 4.00 7.22
C SER A 44 1.16 5.23 6.61
N LEU A 45 0.13 5.02 5.78
CA LEU A 45 -0.68 6.08 5.17
C LEU A 45 -1.37 6.94 6.23
N GLU A 46 -2.05 6.32 7.19
CA GLU A 46 -2.72 7.05 8.28
C GLU A 46 -1.73 7.86 9.11
N ARG A 47 -0.55 7.29 9.41
CA ARG A 47 0.49 7.98 10.19
C ARG A 47 1.11 9.13 9.39
N ALA A 48 1.40 8.93 8.11
CA ALA A 48 1.95 9.98 7.24
C ALA A 48 0.99 11.17 7.15
N VAL A 49 -0.31 10.91 6.95
CA VAL A 49 -1.34 11.95 6.93
C VAL A 49 -1.44 12.66 8.29
N LYS A 50 -1.54 11.92 9.40
CA LYS A 50 -1.62 12.54 10.74
C LYS A 50 -0.40 13.38 11.08
N ASN A 51 0.80 12.89 10.77
CA ASN A 51 2.03 13.65 10.97
C ASN A 51 2.09 14.89 10.08
N ALA A 52 1.56 14.83 8.85
CA ALA A 52 1.49 15.98 7.96
C ALA A 52 0.66 17.12 8.55
N PHE A 53 -0.44 16.80 9.25
CA PHE A 53 -1.26 17.79 9.96
C PHE A 53 -0.51 18.51 11.09
N ASP A 54 0.48 17.89 11.73
CA ASP A 54 1.29 18.56 12.77
C ASP A 54 2.13 19.72 12.19
N PHE A 55 2.34 19.75 10.87
CA PHE A 55 3.09 20.79 10.17
C PHE A 55 2.19 21.84 9.49
N ILE A 56 0.88 21.64 9.55
CA ILE A 56 -0.13 22.52 8.96
C ILE A 56 -0.86 23.24 10.11
N GLU A 57 -0.65 24.55 10.21
CA GLU A 57 -1.39 25.38 11.16
C GLU A 57 -2.46 26.18 10.42
N THR A 58 -3.61 26.37 11.06
CA THR A 58 -4.68 27.24 10.55
C THR A 58 -4.91 28.39 11.53
N PRO A 59 -4.01 29.39 11.61
CA PRO A 59 -4.24 30.56 12.45
C PRO A 59 -5.30 31.47 11.78
N GLY A 60 -6.57 31.27 12.16
CA GLY A 60 -7.66 32.10 11.67
C GLY A 60 -8.18 31.65 10.30
N ASP A 61 -7.99 32.47 9.26
CA ASP A 61 -8.61 32.29 7.93
C ASP A 61 -7.58 31.98 6.82
N TRP A 62 -6.31 31.76 7.20
CA TRP A 62 -5.25 31.36 6.27
C TRP A 62 -4.62 30.03 6.69
N LEU A 63 -4.26 29.25 5.68
CA LEU A 63 -3.51 28.00 5.84
C LEU A 63 -2.02 28.32 5.84
N GLU A 64 -1.34 28.03 6.93
CA GLU A 64 0.11 28.17 7.05
C GLU A 64 0.76 26.78 7.06
N ILE A 65 1.53 26.49 6.02
CA ILE A 65 2.24 25.22 5.88
C ILE A 65 3.71 25.50 6.19
N SER A 66 4.24 24.74 7.14
CA SER A 66 5.64 24.85 7.53
C SER A 66 6.55 24.63 6.31
N PRO A 67 7.66 25.38 6.15
CA PRO A 67 8.60 25.18 5.05
C PRO A 67 9.29 23.80 5.09
N ASP A 68 9.24 23.13 6.24
CA ASP A 68 9.75 21.78 6.47
C ASP A 68 8.73 20.68 6.08
N PHE A 69 7.58 21.05 5.51
CA PHE A 69 6.57 20.10 5.05
C PHE A 69 7.09 19.31 3.84
N ASP A 70 7.22 18.00 4.02
CA ASP A 70 7.59 17.08 2.94
C ASP A 70 6.32 16.51 2.28
N PHE A 71 6.21 16.69 0.96
CA PHE A 71 5.11 16.14 0.17
C PHE A 71 5.28 14.63 -0.11
N TYR A 72 6.41 14.04 0.28
CA TYR A 72 6.70 12.62 0.13
C TYR A 72 7.31 12.04 1.42
N VAL A 73 6.51 11.34 2.22
CA VAL A 73 6.94 10.77 3.50
C VAL A 73 6.61 9.29 3.54
N ASP A 74 7.58 8.45 3.92
CA ASP A 74 7.39 7.01 4.11
C ASP A 74 6.68 6.31 2.93
N ASP A 75 7.11 6.63 1.70
CA ASP A 75 6.54 6.16 0.42
C ASP A 75 5.08 6.58 0.15
N VAL A 76 4.58 7.58 0.87
CA VAL A 76 3.26 8.19 0.69
C VAL A 76 3.43 9.57 0.05
N THR A 77 2.68 9.82 -1.02
CA THR A 77 2.56 11.17 -1.60
C THR A 77 1.41 11.92 -0.94
N LEU A 78 1.70 13.09 -0.38
CA LEU A 78 0.73 13.96 0.27
C LEU A 78 0.27 15.05 -0.68
N LEU A 79 -1.04 15.26 -0.76
CA LEU A 79 -1.69 16.25 -1.62
C LEU A 79 -2.61 17.12 -0.76
N VAL A 80 -2.61 18.43 -1.01
CA VAL A 80 -3.48 19.38 -0.30
C VAL A 80 -4.50 19.91 -1.29
N TYR A 81 -5.76 19.65 -1.01
CA TYR A 81 -6.89 20.14 -1.79
C TYR A 81 -7.56 21.31 -1.08
N GLY A 82 -7.99 22.30 -1.87
CA GLY A 82 -8.84 23.39 -1.40
C GLY A 82 -10.31 22.99 -1.29
N PRO A 83 -11.17 23.88 -0.75
CA PRO A 83 -12.57 23.58 -0.45
C PRO A 83 -13.43 23.21 -1.67
N GLU A 84 -13.03 23.63 -2.87
CA GLU A 84 -13.68 23.30 -4.14
C GLU A 84 -13.15 22.00 -4.78
N GLY A 85 -12.35 21.21 -4.05
CA GLY A 85 -11.67 20.02 -4.58
C GLY A 85 -10.55 20.35 -5.57
N THR A 86 -10.07 21.60 -5.59
CA THR A 86 -8.97 22.03 -6.45
C THR A 86 -7.64 21.69 -5.78
N LEU A 87 -6.75 21.00 -6.49
CA LEU A 87 -5.39 20.72 -6.00
C LEU A 87 -4.66 22.06 -5.77
N MET A 88 -4.35 22.35 -4.51
CA MET A 88 -3.62 23.56 -4.13
C MET A 88 -2.11 23.30 -4.11
N LEU A 89 -1.69 22.18 -3.50
CA LEU A 89 -0.28 21.85 -3.30
C LEU A 89 -0.03 20.34 -3.42
N GLY A 90 1.19 20.00 -3.84
CA GLY A 90 1.60 18.62 -4.12
C GLY A 90 1.57 18.28 -5.62
N HIS A 91 2.02 17.08 -5.96
CA HIS A 91 2.02 16.57 -7.33
C HIS A 91 1.36 15.20 -7.35
N GLU A 92 0.26 15.07 -8.07
CA GLU A 92 -0.37 13.77 -8.32
C GLU A 92 0.62 12.85 -9.07
N PRO A 93 0.78 11.58 -8.62
CA PRO A 93 1.57 10.60 -9.37
C PRO A 93 1.05 10.46 -10.81
N GLN A 94 1.95 10.31 -11.79
CA GLN A 94 1.56 10.25 -13.22
C GLN A 94 0.54 9.15 -13.56
N SER A 95 0.49 8.08 -12.76
CA SER A 95 -0.42 6.94 -12.92
C SER A 95 -1.66 7.00 -12.03
N PHE A 96 -1.85 8.08 -11.26
CA PHE A 96 -3.05 8.26 -10.44
C PHE A 96 -4.26 8.66 -11.31
N PRO A 97 -5.43 8.00 -11.15
CA PRO A 97 -6.60 8.31 -11.95
C PRO A 97 -7.13 9.72 -11.67
N GLN A 98 -7.12 10.55 -12.72
CA GLN A 98 -7.71 11.89 -12.67
C GLN A 98 -9.23 11.81 -12.44
N ASN A 99 -9.75 12.68 -11.57
CA ASN A 99 -11.15 12.70 -11.07
C ASN A 99 -11.54 11.61 -10.05
N THR A 100 -10.60 11.16 -9.22
CA THR A 100 -10.96 10.34 -8.05
C THR A 100 -11.74 11.19 -7.04
N ALA A 101 -12.96 10.77 -6.71
CA ALA A 101 -13.75 11.41 -5.65
C ALA A 101 -13.19 11.00 -4.27
N LEU A 102 -12.49 11.92 -3.62
CA LEU A 102 -12.01 11.74 -2.25
C LEU A 102 -13.18 11.82 -1.27
N ARG A 103 -13.10 11.01 -0.21
CA ARG A 103 -14.11 10.93 0.86
C ARG A 103 -13.36 11.02 2.18
N SER A 104 -13.68 12.04 2.95
CA SER A 104 -13.10 12.27 4.25
C SER A 104 -13.33 11.09 5.18
N ASP A 105 -12.29 10.74 5.93
CA ASP A 105 -12.24 9.72 6.97
C ASP A 105 -12.56 8.29 6.49
N GLU A 106 -12.45 8.03 5.17
CA GLU A 106 -12.63 6.71 4.58
C GLU A 106 -11.35 6.26 3.86
N HIS A 107 -10.87 5.06 4.20
CA HIS A 107 -9.82 4.40 3.42
C HIS A 107 -10.42 3.90 2.10
N GLN A 108 -9.93 4.42 0.99
CA GLN A 108 -10.37 4.03 -0.34
C GLN A 108 -9.27 3.24 -1.05
N SER A 109 -9.65 2.08 -1.58
CA SER A 109 -8.82 1.34 -2.53
C SER A 109 -9.34 1.59 -3.95
N ILE A 110 -8.48 2.11 -4.83
CA ILE A 110 -8.81 2.36 -6.22
C ILE A 110 -8.03 1.39 -7.08
N ASP A 111 -8.75 0.40 -7.62
CA ASP A 111 -8.17 -0.58 -8.53
C ASP A 111 -8.13 0.00 -9.94
N THR A 112 -6.93 0.26 -10.44
CA THR A 112 -6.68 0.53 -11.85
C THR A 112 -6.31 -0.78 -12.55
N THR A 113 -6.39 -0.85 -13.88
CA THR A 113 -6.05 -2.05 -14.66
C THR A 113 -4.65 -2.62 -14.38
N LEU A 114 -3.73 -1.80 -13.87
CA LEU A 114 -2.33 -2.15 -13.61
C LEU A 114 -1.91 -2.02 -12.14
N ASP A 115 -2.53 -1.11 -11.39
CA ASP A 115 -2.08 -0.71 -10.05
C ASP A 115 -3.27 -0.55 -9.10
N GLN A 116 -3.07 -0.91 -7.83
CA GLN A 116 -4.01 -0.65 -6.73
C GLN A 116 -3.50 0.53 -5.91
N TRP A 117 -4.30 1.61 -5.84
CA TRP A 117 -3.99 2.79 -5.05
C TRP A 117 -4.73 2.75 -3.73
N GLN A 118 -4.06 3.16 -2.65
CA GLN A 118 -4.68 3.40 -1.35
C GLN A 118 -4.73 4.90 -1.12
N VAL A 119 -5.92 5.41 -0.81
CA VAL A 119 -6.16 6.83 -0.60
C VAL A 119 -6.84 7.00 0.74
N TYR A 120 -6.38 8.00 1.50
CA TYR A 120 -6.96 8.39 2.77
C TYR A 120 -7.00 9.90 2.83
N ASP A 121 -8.18 10.43 3.12
CA ASP A 121 -8.44 11.86 3.21
C ASP A 121 -8.96 12.16 4.61
N LEU A 122 -8.55 13.29 5.18
CA LEU A 122 -8.84 13.64 6.58
C LEU A 122 -9.21 15.12 6.66
N TYR A 123 -10.25 15.56 5.96
CA TYR A 123 -11.01 16.78 6.25
C TYR A 123 -12.24 16.94 5.32
N THR A 124 -13.25 17.70 5.75
CA THR A 124 -14.35 18.22 4.91
C THR A 124 -14.37 19.74 4.96
#